data_AF-A0A081NGS2-F1
#
_entry.id   AF-A0A081NGS2-F1
#
_cell.length_a   1.000
_cell.length_b   1.000
_cell.length_c   1.000
_cell.angle_alpha   90.00
_cell.angle_beta   90.00
_cell.angle_gamma   90.00
#
_symmetry.space_group_name_H-M   'P 1'
#
loop_
_entity.id
_entity.type
_entity.pdbx_description
1 polymer ?
#
loop_
_entity_poly.entity_id
_entity_poly.type
_entity_poly.pdbx_seq_one_letter_code
_entity_poly.pdbx_strand_id
1 'polypeptide(L)'
;MERRTWMFIITTTIALMFSTAVKAMDPVASSSVEAPAKWKFDPQQQGQSEHGDYWISPSFVSEVAAVASACNIYNPVSIQEDREYIGAVLKHKTTNHYHYTVAAGESGEDRIHAEIVFPKEYEVIAFWHTHGAGKGSRHYFSKYDTALVQQWNKPFYLSDSSGYLKVFNPDDRIMSSYQARKVGLGHAKGSAKGNKVRDSRGETVRIRTE
;
A
#
# COMPACT_ATOMS: atom_id res chain seq x y z
N MET A 1 23.08 -27.30 13.49
CA MET A 1 23.00 -25.89 13.91
C MET A 1 21.52 -25.53 13.91
N GLU A 2 20.88 -25.68 15.07
CA GLU A 2 19.42 -25.64 15.22
C GLU A 2 18.89 -24.20 15.24
N ARG A 3 17.83 -23.94 14.48
CA ARG A 3 17.11 -22.66 14.48
C ARG A 3 16.03 -22.70 15.55
N ARG A 4 16.12 -21.81 16.54
CA ARG A 4 15.11 -21.63 17.59
C ARG A 4 14.01 -20.70 17.09
N THR A 5 12.80 -21.22 16.95
CA THR A 5 11.56 -20.46 16.75
C THR A 5 11.04 -20.03 18.11
N TRP A 6 10.68 -18.75 18.29
CA TRP A 6 10.05 -18.25 19.51
C TRP A 6 8.62 -17.81 19.22
N MET A 7 7.69 -18.17 20.12
CA MET A 7 6.27 -17.85 20.10
C MET A 7 5.91 -17.23 21.46
N PHE A 8 5.19 -16.11 21.49
CA PHE A 8 4.63 -15.53 22.72
C PHE A 8 3.26 -14.88 22.47
N ILE A 9 2.35 -15.06 23.43
CA ILE A 9 0.98 -14.53 23.52
C ILE A 9 0.89 -13.67 24.78
N ILE A 10 0.35 -12.43 24.75
CA ILE A 10 -0.19 -11.71 25.93
C ILE A 10 -1.34 -10.74 25.53
N THR A 11 -2.30 -10.60 26.45
CA THR A 11 -3.62 -9.94 26.38
C THR A 11 -3.70 -8.55 27.07
N THR A 12 -4.62 -7.69 26.58
CA THR A 12 -5.49 -6.67 27.28
C THR A 12 -5.14 -5.14 27.40
N THR A 13 -6.09 -4.32 26.90
CA THR A 13 -6.67 -2.96 27.25
C THR A 13 -5.88 -1.67 27.63
N ILE A 14 -6.07 -0.64 26.79
CA ILE A 14 -6.35 0.83 26.93
C ILE A 14 -5.82 1.66 28.14
N ALA A 15 -5.02 2.71 27.85
CA ALA A 15 -5.23 4.14 28.26
C ALA A 15 -4.15 5.10 27.67
N LEU A 16 -4.55 6.32 27.29
CA LEU A 16 -3.70 7.42 26.79
C LEU A 16 -2.75 8.00 27.87
N MET A 17 -1.58 8.50 27.46
CA MET A 17 -0.95 9.80 27.86
C MET A 17 0.32 10.07 27.01
N PHE A 18 0.56 11.33 26.62
CA PHE A 18 1.73 11.80 25.86
C PHE A 18 2.95 12.04 26.77
N SER A 19 4.16 11.65 26.32
CA SER A 19 5.43 12.26 26.73
C SER A 19 6.55 11.95 25.72
N THR A 20 7.33 12.98 25.38
CA THR A 20 8.49 12.95 24.48
C THR A 20 9.73 12.40 25.18
N ALA A 21 10.24 11.26 24.73
CA ALA A 21 11.64 10.87 24.87
C ALA A 21 11.95 9.74 23.86
N VAL A 22 12.90 9.98 22.95
CA VAL A 22 13.44 8.94 22.07
C VAL A 22 14.25 7.99 22.94
N LYS A 23 13.68 6.83 23.24
CA LYS A 23 14.35 5.68 23.83
C LYS A 23 14.10 4.52 22.87
N ALA A 24 15.19 3.86 22.44
CA ALA A 24 15.12 2.66 21.63
C ALA A 24 14.16 1.64 22.27
N MET A 25 13.14 1.23 21.52
CA MET A 25 12.20 0.17 21.92
C MET A 25 12.14 -0.88 20.80
N ASP A 26 12.57 -2.08 21.16
CA ASP A 26 12.17 -3.36 20.55
C ASP A 26 10.64 -3.58 20.72
N PRO A 27 10.09 -4.68 20.17
CA PRO A 27 9.64 -4.89 18.81
C PRO A 27 8.15 -4.54 18.61
N VAL A 28 7.78 -4.20 17.38
CA VAL A 28 6.42 -3.86 16.94
C VAL A 28 5.48 -5.06 17.09
N ALA A 29 4.29 -4.77 17.61
CA ALA A 29 3.16 -5.68 17.78
C ALA A 29 2.81 -6.45 16.50
N SER A 30 2.90 -7.78 16.56
CA SER A 30 2.21 -8.68 15.64
C SER A 30 0.80 -8.90 16.17
N SER A 31 -0.22 -8.49 15.40
CA SER A 31 -1.60 -8.94 15.60
C SER A 31 -1.86 -10.09 14.63
N SER A 32 -1.67 -11.33 15.09
CA SER A 32 -2.05 -12.53 14.34
C SER A 32 -3.49 -12.92 14.66
N VAL A 33 -4.37 -12.80 13.66
CA VAL A 33 -5.59 -13.62 13.54
C VAL A 33 -5.29 -14.66 12.46
N GLU A 34 -5.68 -15.90 12.71
CA GLU A 34 -5.35 -17.10 11.93
C GLU A 34 -5.38 -16.88 10.41
N ALA A 35 -4.30 -17.28 9.74
CA ALA A 35 -4.16 -17.19 8.29
C ALA A 35 -4.79 -18.41 7.60
N PRO A 36 -5.71 -18.22 6.64
CA PRO A 36 -5.96 -19.20 5.61
C PRO A 36 -5.44 -18.74 4.24
N ALA A 37 -5.10 -19.75 3.44
CA ALA A 37 -4.64 -19.72 2.04
C ALA A 37 -3.19 -19.29 1.77
N LYS A 38 -2.32 -20.32 1.68
CA LYS A 38 -1.10 -20.26 0.87
C LYS A 38 -1.44 -19.84 -0.56
N TRP A 39 -0.79 -18.80 -1.04
CA TRP A 39 -0.94 -18.31 -2.40
C TRP A 39 -0.23 -19.25 -3.39
N LYS A 40 -0.92 -19.66 -4.45
CA LYS A 40 -0.29 -20.26 -5.64
C LYS A 40 -0.17 -19.19 -6.71
N PHE A 41 1.08 -18.86 -7.02
CA PHE A 41 1.50 -17.89 -8.02
C PHE A 41 1.18 -18.35 -9.45
N ASP A 42 0.84 -17.40 -10.32
CA ASP A 42 0.75 -17.59 -11.77
C ASP A 42 2.14 -17.34 -12.40
N PRO A 43 2.77 -18.35 -13.03
CA PRO A 43 4.13 -18.28 -13.56
C PRO A 43 4.35 -17.29 -14.73
N GLN A 44 3.35 -16.52 -15.16
CA GLN A 44 3.54 -15.49 -16.19
C GLN A 44 4.12 -14.16 -15.68
N GLN A 45 4.30 -13.96 -14.37
CA GLN A 45 4.90 -12.74 -13.82
C GLN A 45 6.43 -12.85 -13.73
N GLN A 46 7.14 -12.19 -14.66
CA GLN A 46 8.60 -12.13 -14.69
C GLN A 46 9.17 -11.37 -13.48
N GLY A 47 9.61 -12.11 -12.46
CA GLY A 47 10.49 -11.66 -11.38
C GLY A 47 11.25 -12.86 -10.83
N GLN A 48 12.53 -12.70 -10.50
CA GLN A 48 13.34 -13.80 -10.00
C GLN A 48 12.98 -14.10 -8.54
N SER A 49 12.60 -15.34 -8.26
CA SER A 49 12.40 -15.84 -6.91
C SER A 49 13.75 -16.15 -6.27
N GLU A 50 14.35 -15.19 -5.58
CA GLU A 50 15.57 -15.42 -4.81
C GLU A 50 15.19 -15.61 -3.33
N HIS A 51 15.16 -16.87 -2.89
CA HIS A 51 15.09 -17.28 -1.48
C HIS A 51 13.80 -16.95 -0.68
N GLY A 52 12.80 -17.83 -0.78
CA GLY A 52 11.76 -18.02 0.25
C GLY A 52 10.57 -17.06 0.16
N ASP A 53 9.65 -17.37 -0.75
CA ASP A 53 8.22 -17.00 -0.82
C ASP A 53 7.80 -15.52 -0.81
N TYR A 54 8.63 -14.60 -1.31
CA TYR A 54 8.17 -13.24 -1.68
C TYR A 54 8.62 -12.86 -3.09
N TRP A 55 7.71 -12.25 -3.86
CA TRP A 55 7.99 -11.74 -5.21
C TRP A 55 8.36 -10.26 -5.13
N ILE A 56 9.47 -9.89 -5.79
CA ILE A 56 9.93 -8.51 -5.94
C ILE A 56 10.02 -8.21 -7.43
N SER A 57 9.53 -7.05 -7.84
CA SER A 57 9.61 -6.57 -9.21
C SER A 57 11.06 -6.43 -9.71
N PRO A 58 11.26 -6.26 -11.03
CA PRO A 58 12.49 -5.67 -11.56
C PRO A 58 12.84 -4.34 -10.88
N SER A 59 14.09 -3.91 -11.02
CA SER A 59 14.58 -2.66 -10.41
C SER A 59 14.22 -1.42 -11.23
N PHE A 60 13.90 -0.34 -10.53
CA PHE A 60 13.56 0.98 -11.10
C PHE A 60 14.48 2.06 -10.55
N VAL A 61 14.67 3.12 -11.33
CA VAL A 61 15.53 4.27 -10.99
C VAL A 61 14.87 5.29 -10.05
N SER A 62 13.55 5.18 -9.82
CA SER A 62 12.82 6.06 -8.90
C SER A 62 11.60 5.39 -8.29
N GLU A 63 11.16 5.90 -7.14
CA GLU A 63 9.91 5.52 -6.46
C GLU A 63 8.70 5.64 -7.41
N VAL A 64 8.54 6.79 -8.06
CA VAL A 64 7.40 7.04 -8.97
C VAL A 64 7.43 6.09 -10.16
N ALA A 65 8.61 5.74 -10.70
CA ALA A 65 8.72 4.76 -11.78
C ALA A 65 8.29 3.36 -11.33
N ALA A 66 8.68 2.94 -10.13
CA ALA A 66 8.26 1.65 -9.58
C ALA A 66 6.73 1.58 -9.37
N VAL A 67 6.15 2.60 -8.73
CA VAL A 67 4.70 2.69 -8.50
C VAL A 67 3.94 2.74 -9.81
N ALA A 68 4.35 3.62 -10.73
CA ALA A 68 3.68 3.75 -12.02
C ALA A 68 3.75 2.44 -12.81
N SER A 69 4.86 1.71 -12.74
CA SER A 69 4.97 0.38 -13.35
C SER A 69 3.97 -0.59 -12.73
N ALA A 70 3.91 -0.68 -11.40
CA ALA A 70 2.97 -1.55 -10.70
C ALA A 70 1.52 -1.22 -11.08
N CYS A 71 1.13 0.04 -10.95
CA CYS A 71 -0.22 0.49 -11.28
C CYS A 71 -0.56 0.28 -12.76
N ASN A 72 0.37 0.45 -13.69
CA ASN A 72 0.10 0.19 -15.11
C ASN A 72 -0.12 -1.29 -15.44
N ILE A 73 0.44 -2.20 -14.65
CA ILE A 73 0.22 -3.63 -14.79
C ILE A 73 -1.12 -4.03 -14.17
N TYR A 74 -1.41 -3.55 -12.95
CA TYR A 74 -2.53 -4.08 -12.15
C TYR A 74 -3.81 -3.25 -12.24
N ASN A 75 -3.76 -1.95 -12.55
CA ASN A 75 -4.98 -1.12 -12.60
C ASN A 75 -5.98 -1.55 -13.68
N PRO A 76 -5.57 -1.94 -14.92
CA PRO A 76 -6.52 -2.47 -15.90
C PRO A 76 -7.26 -3.72 -15.41
N VAL A 77 -6.52 -4.68 -14.83
CA VAL A 77 -7.09 -5.91 -14.26
C VAL A 77 -7.97 -5.60 -13.05
N SER A 78 -7.53 -4.67 -12.20
CA SER A 78 -8.27 -4.19 -11.04
C SER A 78 -9.66 -3.68 -11.44
N ILE A 79 -9.71 -2.86 -12.49
CA ILE A 79 -10.96 -2.33 -13.04
C ILE A 79 -11.79 -3.46 -13.64
N GLN A 80 -11.19 -4.29 -14.50
CA GLN A 80 -11.92 -5.36 -15.20
C GLN A 80 -12.55 -6.37 -14.25
N GLU A 81 -11.83 -6.79 -13.21
CA GLU A 81 -12.25 -7.81 -12.26
C GLU A 81 -12.90 -7.26 -11.00
N ASP A 82 -13.07 -5.94 -10.93
CA ASP A 82 -13.53 -5.24 -9.73
C ASP A 82 -12.75 -5.65 -8.46
N ARG A 83 -11.43 -5.71 -8.58
CA ARG A 83 -10.54 -6.28 -7.56
C ARG A 83 -9.47 -5.27 -7.16
N GLU A 84 -9.26 -5.05 -5.87
CA GLU A 84 -8.15 -4.20 -5.43
C GLU A 84 -6.82 -4.95 -5.44
N TYR A 85 -5.72 -4.25 -5.70
CA TYR A 85 -4.35 -4.75 -5.53
C TYR A 85 -3.61 -3.79 -4.61
N ILE A 86 -2.75 -4.29 -3.73
CA ILE A 86 -1.96 -3.49 -2.80
C ILE A 86 -0.51 -3.97 -2.76
N GLY A 87 0.41 -3.07 -2.46
CA GLY A 87 1.80 -3.44 -2.26
C GLY A 87 2.61 -2.36 -1.56
N ALA A 88 3.89 -2.68 -1.34
CA ALA A 88 4.89 -1.75 -0.84
C ALA A 88 5.85 -1.37 -1.96
N VAL A 89 6.37 -0.16 -1.90
CA VAL A 89 7.55 0.26 -2.66
C VAL A 89 8.75 0.10 -1.75
N LEU A 90 9.75 -0.59 -2.26
CA LEU A 90 10.97 -0.94 -1.55
C LEU A 90 12.15 -0.18 -2.17
N LYS A 91 13.04 0.36 -1.35
CA LYS A 91 14.33 0.90 -1.79
C LYS A 91 15.44 -0.01 -1.29
N HIS A 92 16.28 -0.48 -2.19
CA HIS A 92 17.46 -1.26 -1.82
C HIS A 92 18.50 -0.34 -1.16
N LYS A 93 18.99 -0.71 0.03
CA LYS A 93 19.83 0.15 0.88
C LYS A 93 21.20 0.50 0.26
N THR A 94 21.77 -0.39 -0.55
CA THR A 94 23.10 -0.18 -1.16
C THR A 94 23.04 0.34 -2.61
N THR A 95 22.20 -0.25 -3.48
CA THR A 95 22.13 0.14 -4.90
C THR A 95 21.28 1.39 -5.14
N ASN A 96 20.48 1.83 -4.16
CA ASN A 96 19.50 2.90 -4.30
C ASN A 96 18.43 2.65 -5.37
N HIS A 97 18.29 1.41 -5.85
CA HIS A 97 17.23 1.03 -6.77
C HIS A 97 15.90 0.81 -6.03
N TYR A 98 14.80 1.00 -6.75
CA TYR A 98 13.44 0.85 -6.25
C TYR A 98 12.80 -0.41 -6.82
N HIS A 99 11.96 -1.04 -6.02
CA HIS A 99 11.18 -2.22 -6.39
C HIS A 99 9.77 -2.08 -5.83
N TYR A 100 8.85 -2.92 -6.27
CA TYR A 100 7.54 -3.05 -5.66
C TYR A 100 7.19 -4.50 -5.38
N THR A 101 6.33 -4.69 -4.38
CA THR A 101 5.61 -5.94 -4.12
C THR A 101 4.16 -5.77 -4.55
N VAL A 102 3.43 -6.88 -4.65
CA VAL A 102 2.00 -6.88 -4.95
C VAL A 102 1.29 -8.03 -4.23
N ALA A 103 0.10 -7.75 -3.73
CA ALA A 103 -0.87 -8.69 -3.22
C ALA A 103 -2.23 -8.34 -3.85
N ALA A 104 -3.03 -9.35 -4.17
CA ALA A 104 -4.36 -9.16 -4.71
C ALA A 104 -5.41 -9.18 -3.59
N GLY A 105 -6.48 -8.42 -3.75
CA GLY A 105 -7.70 -8.59 -2.98
C GLY A 105 -8.56 -9.72 -3.52
N GLU A 106 -9.71 -9.89 -2.89
CA GLU A 106 -10.80 -10.70 -3.40
C GLU A 106 -11.59 -9.90 -4.44
N SER A 107 -12.00 -10.56 -5.52
CA SER A 107 -12.77 -9.90 -6.58
C SER A 107 -14.18 -9.56 -6.09
N GLY A 108 -14.63 -8.33 -6.33
CA GLY A 108 -15.94 -7.84 -5.90
C GLY A 108 -16.04 -7.44 -4.42
N GLU A 109 -14.95 -7.58 -3.66
CA GLU A 109 -14.90 -7.23 -2.23
C GLU A 109 -14.04 -5.98 -2.01
N ASP A 110 -14.51 -5.08 -1.13
CA ASP A 110 -13.76 -3.88 -0.72
C ASP A 110 -12.78 -4.20 0.45
N ARG A 111 -12.15 -5.37 0.41
CA ARG A 111 -11.23 -5.85 1.47
C ARG A 111 -10.03 -6.56 0.89
N ILE A 112 -8.86 -6.24 1.45
CA ILE A 112 -7.62 -6.96 1.20
C ILE A 112 -7.03 -7.38 2.54
N HIS A 113 -6.59 -8.64 2.62
CA HIS A 113 -5.70 -9.11 3.67
C HIS A 113 -4.34 -9.40 3.04
N ALA A 114 -3.32 -8.62 3.39
CA ALA A 114 -1.98 -8.78 2.86
C ALA A 114 -0.96 -8.81 3.99
N GLU A 115 -0.12 -9.85 3.99
CA GLU A 115 1.11 -9.91 4.77
C GLU A 115 2.27 -9.73 3.79
N ILE A 116 3.02 -8.63 3.94
CA ILE A 116 4.15 -8.31 3.06
C ILE A 116 5.43 -8.46 3.86
N VAL A 117 6.16 -9.54 3.58
CA VAL A 117 7.50 -9.77 4.13
C VAL A 117 8.53 -9.22 3.15
N PHE A 118 9.50 -8.44 3.64
CA PHE A 118 10.58 -7.89 2.83
C PHE A 118 11.96 -8.19 3.43
N PRO A 119 13.00 -8.39 2.60
CA PRO A 119 14.35 -8.66 3.08
C PRO A 119 14.95 -7.47 3.82
N LYS A 120 15.95 -7.73 4.68
CA LYS A 120 16.60 -6.71 5.51
C LYS A 120 17.40 -5.69 4.68
N GLU A 121 17.71 -6.02 3.45
CA GLU A 121 18.44 -5.22 2.47
C GLU A 121 17.56 -4.09 1.89
N TYR A 122 16.25 -4.17 2.10
CA TYR A 122 15.29 -3.19 1.62
C TYR A 122 14.75 -2.31 2.75
N GLU A 123 14.34 -1.11 2.38
CA GLU A 123 13.55 -0.19 3.21
C GLU A 123 12.20 0.04 2.53
N VAL A 124 11.10 0.02 3.29
CA VAL A 124 9.80 0.46 2.80
C VAL A 124 9.80 1.99 2.71
N ILE A 125 9.58 2.51 1.50
CA ILE A 125 9.56 3.94 1.23
C ILE A 125 8.17 4.48 0.96
N ALA A 126 7.25 3.65 0.45
CA ALA A 126 5.85 3.99 0.26
C ALA A 126 4.98 2.73 0.18
N PHE A 127 3.67 2.92 0.18
CA PHE A 127 2.68 1.90 -0.17
C PHE A 127 1.93 2.30 -1.44
N TRP A 128 1.27 1.36 -2.10
CA TRP A 128 0.45 1.66 -3.26
C TRP A 128 -0.74 0.69 -3.35
N HIS A 129 -1.87 1.14 -3.89
CA HIS A 129 -2.98 0.26 -4.22
C HIS A 129 -3.78 0.72 -5.45
N THR A 130 -4.65 -0.15 -5.92
CA THR A 130 -5.62 0.11 -6.98
C THR A 130 -7.04 0.04 -6.41
N HIS A 131 -7.95 0.80 -6.98
CA HIS A 131 -9.40 0.55 -6.83
C HIS A 131 -9.96 -0.07 -8.09
N GLY A 132 -10.89 -1.01 -7.92
CA GLY A 132 -11.57 -1.66 -9.04
C GLY A 132 -12.55 -0.75 -9.79
N ALA A 133 -13.39 -1.35 -10.63
CA ALA A 133 -14.39 -0.62 -11.40
C ALA A 133 -15.30 0.18 -10.47
N GLY A 134 -15.47 1.47 -10.74
CA GLY A 134 -16.40 2.26 -9.97
C GLY A 134 -16.37 3.74 -10.25
N LYS A 135 -17.32 4.41 -9.61
CA LYS A 135 -17.51 5.86 -9.61
C LYS A 135 -17.60 6.34 -8.17
N GLY A 136 -17.46 7.65 -7.97
CA GLY A 136 -17.68 8.26 -6.66
C GLY A 136 -16.55 7.93 -5.69
N SER A 137 -16.82 7.10 -4.67
CA SER A 137 -15.90 6.86 -3.55
C SER A 137 -14.57 6.26 -3.96
N ARG A 138 -14.56 5.43 -5.00
CA ARG A 138 -13.36 4.78 -5.54
C ARG A 138 -12.35 5.74 -6.19
N HIS A 139 -12.64 7.04 -6.24
CA HIS A 139 -11.66 8.06 -6.64
C HIS A 139 -10.94 8.72 -5.46
N TYR A 140 -11.17 8.25 -4.23
CA TYR A 140 -10.65 8.86 -3.00
C TYR A 140 -9.97 7.81 -2.15
N PHE A 141 -8.91 8.21 -1.45
CA PHE A 141 -8.34 7.42 -0.37
C PHE A 141 -9.39 7.23 0.73
N SER A 142 -9.53 5.99 1.17
CA SER A 142 -10.38 5.60 2.29
C SER A 142 -9.83 6.13 3.61
N LYS A 143 -10.66 6.13 4.66
CA LYS A 143 -10.18 6.45 6.02
C LYS A 143 -9.09 5.47 6.49
N TYR A 144 -9.12 4.23 6.02
CA TYR A 144 -8.12 3.21 6.36
C TYR A 144 -6.79 3.53 5.69
N ASP A 145 -6.82 3.99 4.44
CA ASP A 145 -5.62 4.38 3.70
C ASP A 145 -4.93 5.56 4.39
N THR A 146 -5.70 6.57 4.80
CA THR A 146 -5.15 7.72 5.53
C THR A 146 -4.59 7.33 6.89
N ALA A 147 -5.20 6.36 7.58
CA ALA A 147 -4.71 5.86 8.85
C ALA A 147 -3.40 5.07 8.67
N LEU A 148 -3.28 4.29 7.60
CA LEU A 148 -2.05 3.57 7.24
C LEU A 148 -0.89 4.55 7.00
N VAL A 149 -1.15 5.63 6.24
CA VAL A 149 -0.16 6.69 6.00
C VAL A 149 0.31 7.35 7.29
N GLN A 150 -0.61 7.65 8.21
CA GLN A 150 -0.29 8.24 9.50
C GLN A 150 0.50 7.27 10.41
N GLN A 151 0.11 6.00 10.43
CA GLN A 151 0.75 4.98 11.25
C GLN A 151 2.18 4.70 10.81
N TRP A 152 2.40 4.56 9.50
CA TRP A 152 3.71 4.21 8.95
C TRP A 152 4.58 5.42 8.68
N ASN A 153 3.99 6.62 8.63
CA ASN A 153 4.67 7.85 8.23
C ASN A 153 5.35 7.71 6.86
N LYS A 154 4.65 7.09 5.90
CA LYS A 154 5.09 6.86 4.52
C LYS A 154 3.97 7.24 3.55
N PRO A 155 4.29 7.73 2.33
CA PRO A 155 3.29 8.03 1.32
C PRO A 155 2.50 6.78 0.90
N PHE A 156 1.25 7.00 0.47
CA PHE A 156 0.41 5.95 -0.12
C PHE A 156 -0.12 6.40 -1.47
N TYR A 157 0.14 5.60 -2.49
CA TYR A 157 -0.28 5.85 -3.86
C TYR A 157 -1.58 5.14 -4.19
N LEU A 158 -2.42 5.79 -4.98
CA LEU A 158 -3.67 5.24 -5.48
C LEU A 158 -3.73 5.39 -7.00
N SER A 159 -4.12 4.30 -7.66
CA SER A 159 -4.60 4.31 -9.04
C SER A 159 -6.04 3.82 -9.10
N ASP A 160 -6.84 4.43 -9.97
CA ASP A 160 -8.24 4.10 -10.14
C ASP A 160 -8.70 4.31 -11.60
N SER A 161 -9.99 4.12 -11.84
CA SER A 161 -10.63 4.26 -13.16
C SER A 161 -10.53 5.67 -13.80
N SER A 162 -10.03 6.69 -13.10
CA SER A 162 -9.74 8.01 -13.67
C SER A 162 -8.43 8.07 -14.49
N GLY A 163 -7.58 7.03 -14.37
CA GLY A 163 -6.30 6.93 -15.09
C GLY A 163 -5.23 7.92 -14.62
N TYR A 164 -5.37 8.47 -13.40
CA TYR A 164 -4.35 9.31 -12.78
C TYR A 164 -3.71 8.58 -11.60
N LEU A 165 -2.38 8.68 -11.48
CA LEU A 165 -1.72 8.31 -10.24
C LEU A 165 -1.90 9.43 -9.21
N LYS A 166 -2.34 9.05 -8.01
CA LYS A 166 -2.51 9.96 -6.87
C LYS A 166 -1.61 9.52 -5.73
N VAL A 167 -1.26 10.47 -4.87
CA VAL A 167 -0.49 10.23 -3.64
C VAL A 167 -1.17 10.94 -2.47
N PHE A 168 -1.16 10.29 -1.31
CA PHE A 168 -1.50 10.89 -0.02
C PHE A 168 -0.28 10.78 0.89
N ASN A 169 0.22 11.93 1.36
CA ASN A 169 1.39 12.03 2.22
C ASN A 169 1.01 12.16 3.71
N PRO A 170 1.92 11.87 4.64
CA PRO A 170 1.66 11.98 6.09
C PRO A 170 1.08 13.32 6.55
N ASP A 171 1.55 14.42 5.94
CA ASP A 171 1.13 15.78 6.31
C ASP A 171 -0.07 16.30 5.49
N ASP A 172 -0.59 15.49 4.56
CA ASP A 172 -1.73 15.90 3.75
C ASP A 172 -3.02 15.97 4.58
N ARG A 173 -3.88 16.93 4.23
CA ARG A 173 -5.15 17.14 4.95
C ARG A 173 -6.16 16.05 4.59
N ILE A 174 -6.73 15.42 5.62
CA ILE A 174 -7.93 14.58 5.49
C ILE A 174 -9.21 15.41 5.39
N MET A 175 -10.24 14.85 4.76
CA MET A 175 -11.54 15.51 4.65
C MET A 175 -12.30 15.51 5.98
N SER A 176 -12.93 16.65 6.27
CA SER A 176 -13.97 16.74 7.28
C SER A 176 -15.23 16.00 6.85
N SER A 177 -16.12 15.66 7.78
CA SER A 177 -17.41 15.03 7.48
C SER A 177 -18.25 15.85 6.50
N TYR A 178 -18.19 17.18 6.59
CA TYR A 178 -18.89 18.08 5.66
C TYR A 178 -18.32 17.98 4.23
N GLN A 179 -16.99 17.97 4.11
CA GLN A 179 -16.32 17.82 2.82
C GLN A 179 -16.62 16.46 2.20
N ALA A 180 -16.51 15.38 2.98
CA ALA A 180 -16.83 14.01 2.54
C ALA A 180 -18.28 13.92 2.01
N ARG A 181 -19.25 14.47 2.75
CA ARG A 181 -20.67 14.49 2.33
C ARG A 181 -20.85 15.26 1.02
N LYS A 182 -20.18 16.41 0.86
CA LYS A 182 -20.27 17.25 -0.34
C LYS A 182 -19.79 16.54 -1.61
N VAL A 183 -18.86 15.60 -1.49
CA VAL A 183 -18.33 14.82 -2.61
C VAL A 183 -18.96 13.43 -2.76
N GLY A 184 -20.05 13.15 -2.03
CA GLY A 184 -20.81 11.90 -2.15
C GLY A 184 -20.24 10.73 -1.35
N LEU A 185 -19.32 10.96 -0.41
CA LEU A 185 -18.75 9.93 0.48
C LEU A 185 -19.59 9.71 1.76
N GLY A 186 -20.76 10.35 1.87
CA GLY A 186 -21.61 10.27 3.06
C GLY A 186 -20.90 10.75 4.33
N HIS A 187 -20.91 9.92 5.37
CA HIS A 187 -20.28 10.22 6.67
C HIS A 187 -18.84 9.69 6.79
N ALA A 188 -18.17 9.38 5.68
CA ALA A 188 -16.79 8.88 5.64
C ALA A 188 -15.76 9.98 6.00
N LYS A 189 -15.79 10.46 7.24
CA LYS A 189 -14.74 11.30 7.81
C LYS A 189 -13.41 10.54 7.74
N GLY A 190 -12.34 11.27 7.42
CA GLY A 190 -10.99 10.71 7.36
C GLY A 190 -10.54 10.35 5.95
N SER A 191 -11.44 10.24 4.96
CA SER A 191 -11.04 10.06 3.57
C SER A 191 -10.23 11.24 3.03
N ALA A 192 -9.46 11.01 1.95
CA ALA A 192 -8.69 12.06 1.29
C ALA A 192 -8.80 11.97 -0.23
N LYS A 193 -8.66 13.10 -0.92
CA LYS A 193 -8.63 13.13 -2.39
C LYS A 193 -7.28 12.68 -2.95
N GLY A 194 -6.22 12.92 -2.18
CA GLY A 194 -4.85 12.84 -2.65
C GLY A 194 -4.49 13.92 -3.68
N ASN A 195 -3.20 14.04 -3.90
CA ASN A 195 -2.59 14.91 -4.88
C ASN A 195 -2.22 14.11 -6.13
N LYS A 196 -2.41 14.68 -7.32
CA LYS A 196 -1.95 14.04 -8.57
C LYS A 196 -0.43 14.01 -8.58
N VAL A 197 0.15 12.84 -8.84
CA VAL A 197 1.60 12.68 -8.96
C VAL A 197 2.07 13.35 -10.25
N ARG A 198 3.19 14.07 -10.17
CA ARG A 198 3.83 14.71 -11.33
C ARG A 198 5.18 14.06 -11.59
N ASP A 199 5.53 13.89 -12.87
CA ASP A 199 6.85 13.40 -13.29
C ASP A 199 7.92 14.51 -13.18
N SER A 200 9.16 14.20 -13.54
CA SER A 200 10.27 15.16 -13.53
C SER A 200 10.09 16.34 -14.48
N ARG A 201 9.15 16.26 -15.43
CA ARG A 201 8.77 17.34 -16.36
C ARG A 201 7.59 18.16 -15.85
N GLY A 202 7.05 17.82 -14.68
CA GLY A 202 5.88 18.46 -14.09
C GLY A 202 4.55 18.00 -14.68
N GLU A 203 4.55 17.00 -15.57
CA GLU A 203 3.33 16.44 -16.17
C GLU A 203 2.67 15.47 -15.20
N THR A 204 1.33 15.40 -15.20
CA THR A 204 0.64 14.42 -14.36
C THR A 204 0.89 13.00 -14.87
N VAL A 205 1.29 12.11 -13.97
CA VAL A 205 1.49 10.69 -14.29
C VAL A 205 0.14 10.03 -14.60
N ARG A 206 0.05 9.42 -15.79
CA ARG A 206 -1.12 8.68 -16.27
C ARG A 206 -0.92 7.17 -16.07
N ILE A 207 -1.97 6.50 -15.64
CA ILE A 207 -2.03 5.06 -15.42
C ILE A 207 -3.05 4.46 -16.38
N ARG A 208 -2.71 3.30 -16.96
CA ARG A 208 -3.59 2.53 -17.85
C ARG A 208 -4.87 2.14 -17.14
N THR A 209 -5.97 2.18 -17.87
CA THR A 209 -7.30 1.78 -17.42
C THR A 209 -7.89 0.63 -18.25
N GLU A 210 -7.20 0.26 -19.33
CA GLU A 210 -7.52 -0.80 -20.30
C GLU A 210 -6.21 -1.29 -20.95
#